data_AF-A0A0A0NJP3-F1
#
_entry.id   AF-A0A0A0NJP3-F1
#
_cell.length_a   1.000
_cell.length_b   1.000
_cell.length_c   1.000
_cell.angle_alpha   90.00
_cell.angle_beta   90.00
_cell.angle_gamma   90.00
#
_symmetry.space_group_name_H-M   'P 1'
#
loop_
_entity.id
_entity.type
_entity.pdbx_description
1 polymer ?
#
loop_
_entity_poly.entity_id
_entity_poly.type
_entity_poly.pdbx_seq_one_letter_code
_entity_poly.pdbx_strand_id
1 'polypeptide(L)'
;MTDTTYSELLEIIDEFAAKLDPHERMRRLYGLIAPLLDRVEREDEELSDEPVLSTPDAVRGIRKAAAGEPIDLDAVHEQLTEVGLCYSEDQDPERHVVSQSAYAAAAWLRLLAGRKLRTTRYLEGEDEDPVPPFAPSAFTRIVDLLAWTRSNQVYVHWEDALTYSEEFDLPAATHQLRTMHREVTA
;
A
#
# COMPACT_ATOMS: atom_id res chain seq x y z
N MET A 1 -22.66 -7.17 -20.35
CA MET A 1 -22.11 -6.75 -19.04
C MET A 1 -21.60 -5.34 -19.26
N THR A 2 -22.20 -4.34 -18.64
CA THR A 2 -21.67 -2.97 -18.65
C THR A 2 -20.26 -3.00 -18.07
N ASP A 3 -19.30 -2.41 -18.77
CA ASP A 3 -17.93 -2.29 -18.29
C ASP A 3 -17.95 -1.35 -17.07
N THR A 4 -17.88 -1.92 -15.86
CA THR A 4 -17.76 -1.16 -14.61
C THR A 4 -16.51 -0.28 -14.69
N THR A 5 -16.67 1.02 -14.40
CA THR A 5 -15.57 1.99 -14.43
C THR A 5 -14.61 1.77 -13.27
N TYR A 6 -13.44 2.43 -13.30
CA TYR A 6 -12.46 2.33 -12.21
C TYR A 6 -13.04 2.85 -10.88
N SER A 7 -13.69 4.02 -10.90
CA SER A 7 -14.28 4.63 -9.70
C SER A 7 -15.43 3.80 -9.13
N GLU A 8 -16.34 3.31 -9.99
CA GLU A 8 -17.43 2.41 -9.56
C GLU A 8 -16.88 1.15 -8.89
N LEU A 9 -15.76 0.62 -9.38
CA LEU A 9 -15.14 -0.56 -8.80
C LEU A 9 -14.52 -0.28 -7.43
N LEU A 10 -13.91 0.90 -7.22
CA LEU A 10 -13.46 1.33 -5.89
C LEU A 10 -14.62 1.42 -4.92
N GLU A 11 -15.75 2.00 -5.32
CA GLU A 11 -16.96 2.08 -4.50
C GLU A 11 -17.50 0.69 -4.12
N ILE A 12 -17.58 -0.23 -5.09
CA ILE A 12 -18.03 -1.62 -4.85
C ILE A 12 -17.11 -2.33 -3.82
N ILE A 13 -15.80 -2.16 -3.95
CA ILE A 13 -14.83 -2.73 -3.00
C ILE A 13 -15.01 -2.11 -1.61
N ASP A 14 -15.22 -0.80 -1.53
CA ASP A 14 -15.44 -0.08 -0.28
C ASP A 14 -16.69 -0.58 0.45
N GLU A 15 -17.80 -0.67 -0.28
CA GLU A 15 -19.07 -1.20 0.24
C GLU A 15 -18.95 -2.64 0.74
N PHE A 16 -18.17 -3.47 0.03
CA PHE A 16 -17.87 -4.83 0.45
C PHE A 16 -17.06 -4.83 1.75
N ALA A 17 -15.96 -4.07 1.80
CA ALA A 17 -15.11 -3.97 2.97
C ALA A 17 -15.85 -3.46 4.21
N ALA A 18 -16.80 -2.54 4.03
CA ALA A 18 -17.66 -2.00 5.09
C ALA A 18 -18.51 -3.07 5.78
N LYS A 19 -18.86 -4.17 5.07
CA LYS A 19 -19.68 -5.28 5.59
C LYS A 19 -18.86 -6.35 6.32
N LEU A 20 -17.53 -6.36 6.15
CA LEU A 20 -16.63 -7.29 6.84
C LEU A 20 -16.43 -6.87 8.29
N ASP A 21 -16.22 -7.87 9.17
CA ASP A 21 -15.68 -7.58 10.50
C ASP A 21 -14.26 -6.98 10.40
N PRO A 22 -13.83 -6.18 11.39
CA PRO A 22 -12.54 -5.50 11.32
C PRO A 22 -11.33 -6.43 11.15
N HIS A 23 -11.34 -7.62 11.76
CA HIS A 23 -10.23 -8.56 11.66
C HIS A 23 -10.14 -9.18 10.27
N GLU A 24 -11.27 -9.61 9.73
CA GLU A 24 -11.36 -10.14 8.37
C GLU A 24 -10.95 -9.07 7.34
N ARG A 25 -11.38 -7.82 7.53
CA ARG A 25 -10.95 -6.70 6.69
C ARG A 25 -9.42 -6.57 6.66
N MET A 26 -8.76 -6.61 7.81
CA MET A 26 -7.29 -6.52 7.89
C MET A 26 -6.61 -7.74 7.27
N ARG A 27 -7.16 -8.95 7.47
CA ARG A 27 -6.64 -10.19 6.89
C ARG A 27 -6.70 -10.18 5.37
N ARG A 28 -7.83 -9.74 4.80
CA ARG A 28 -8.03 -9.62 3.34
C ARG A 28 -7.09 -8.60 2.73
N LEU A 29 -6.93 -7.45 3.36
CA LEU A 29 -6.02 -6.41 2.89
C LEU A 29 -4.56 -6.88 2.93
N TYR A 30 -4.15 -7.56 4.01
CA TYR A 30 -2.83 -8.16 4.10
C TYR A 30 -2.60 -9.19 2.98
N GLY A 31 -3.61 -10.00 2.65
CA GLY A 31 -3.53 -10.93 1.52
C GLY A 31 -3.20 -10.27 0.19
N LEU A 32 -3.63 -9.03 -0.03
CA LEU A 32 -3.27 -8.25 -1.22
C LEU A 32 -1.83 -7.70 -1.16
N ILE A 33 -1.34 -7.35 0.03
CA ILE A 33 -0.02 -6.76 0.23
C ILE A 33 1.08 -7.85 0.21
N ALA A 34 0.81 -9.00 0.82
CA ALA A 34 1.81 -10.04 1.09
C ALA A 34 2.67 -10.45 -0.11
N PRO A 35 2.12 -10.65 -1.34
CA PRO A 35 2.94 -11.01 -2.50
C PRO A 35 3.97 -9.97 -2.93
N LEU A 36 3.79 -8.70 -2.54
CA LEU A 36 4.69 -7.61 -2.88
C LEU A 36 5.80 -7.41 -1.85
N LEU A 37 5.61 -7.91 -0.63
CA LEU A 37 6.58 -7.77 0.46
C LEU A 37 7.90 -8.46 0.17
N ASP A 38 7.91 -9.53 -0.63
CA ASP A 38 9.14 -10.20 -1.05
C ASP A 38 10.05 -9.31 -1.90
N ARG A 39 9.49 -8.29 -2.58
CA ARG A 39 10.30 -7.29 -3.29
C ARG A 39 10.91 -6.31 -2.29
N VAL A 40 10.11 -5.81 -1.35
CA VAL A 40 10.58 -4.91 -0.29
C VAL A 40 11.66 -5.57 0.57
N GLU A 41 11.52 -6.85 0.90
CA GLU A 41 12.48 -7.59 1.73
C GLU A 41 13.85 -7.79 1.05
N ARG A 42 13.91 -7.77 -0.29
CA ARG A 42 15.19 -7.90 -1.00
C ARG A 42 16.02 -6.64 -0.94
N GLU A 43 15.42 -5.51 -0.58
CA GLU A 43 16.14 -4.26 -0.40
C GLU A 43 16.93 -4.31 0.92
N ASP A 44 18.25 -4.40 0.78
CA ASP A 44 19.22 -4.44 1.88
C ASP A 44 20.16 -3.23 1.85
N GLU A 45 19.83 -2.22 1.04
CA GLU A 45 20.56 -0.95 1.04
C GLU A 45 20.37 -0.26 2.41
N GLU A 46 21.48 0.18 3.01
CA GLU A 46 21.46 1.01 4.21
C GLU A 46 20.83 2.36 3.87
N LEU A 47 19.54 2.51 4.17
CA LEU A 47 18.78 3.74 3.89
C LEU A 47 19.05 4.85 4.92
N SER A 48 19.50 4.48 6.12
CA SER A 48 19.80 5.38 7.23
C SER A 48 21.12 4.96 7.88
N ASP A 49 21.88 5.94 8.39
CA ASP A 49 23.13 5.69 9.13
C ASP A 49 22.90 4.95 10.46
N GLU A 50 21.71 5.09 11.05
CA GLU A 50 21.32 4.46 12.32
C GLU A 50 19.86 3.96 12.27
N PRO A 51 19.56 2.90 11.49
CA PRO A 51 18.20 2.40 11.39
C PRO A 51 17.82 1.68 12.69
N VAL A 52 16.63 1.98 13.23
CA VAL A 52 16.07 1.25 14.39
C VAL A 52 15.82 -0.23 14.04
N LEU A 53 15.50 -0.49 12.77
CA LEU A 53 15.16 -1.80 12.25
C LEU A 53 15.64 -1.93 10.79
N SER A 54 16.16 -3.08 10.38
CA SER A 54 16.48 -3.32 8.97
C SER A 54 15.20 -3.51 8.14
N THR A 55 15.26 -3.26 6.83
CA THR A 55 14.12 -3.49 5.92
C THR A 55 13.63 -4.96 5.94
N PRO A 56 14.52 -5.98 5.89
CA PRO A 56 14.08 -7.36 6.02
C PRO A 56 13.41 -7.66 7.38
N ASP A 57 13.91 -7.08 8.47
CA ASP A 57 13.30 -7.24 9.78
C ASP A 57 11.93 -6.56 9.87
N ALA A 58 11.74 -5.40 9.22
CA ALA A 58 10.45 -4.73 9.11
C ALA A 58 9.42 -5.59 8.37
N VAL A 59 9.81 -6.18 7.22
CA VAL A 59 8.94 -7.10 6.49
C VAL A 59 8.60 -8.35 7.30
N ARG A 60 9.57 -8.92 8.02
CA ARG A 60 9.28 -10.02 8.97
C ARG A 60 8.35 -9.57 10.08
N GLY A 61 8.48 -8.34 10.56
CA GLY A 61 7.56 -7.69 11.50
C GLY A 61 6.12 -7.67 10.97
N ILE A 62 5.91 -7.23 9.73
CA ILE A 62 4.61 -7.25 9.06
C ILE A 62 3.99 -8.66 9.06
N ARG A 63 4.77 -9.67 8.65
CA ARG A 63 4.30 -11.06 8.60
C ARG A 63 3.90 -11.58 9.99
N LYS A 64 4.64 -11.20 11.04
CA LYS A 64 4.31 -11.50 12.44
C LYS A 64 3.03 -10.81 12.90
N ALA A 65 2.86 -9.52 12.63
CA ALA A 65 1.62 -8.80 12.93
C ALA A 65 0.41 -9.44 12.25
N ALA A 66 0.55 -9.87 11.00
CA ALA A 66 -0.53 -10.55 10.27
C ALA A 66 -0.88 -11.92 10.88
N ALA A 67 0.08 -12.59 11.52
CA ALA A 67 -0.13 -13.81 12.30
C ALA A 67 -0.67 -13.55 13.72
N GLY A 68 -0.86 -12.28 14.11
CA GLY A 68 -1.30 -11.89 15.46
C GLY A 68 -0.20 -11.94 16.51
N GLU A 69 1.07 -12.03 16.11
CA GLU A 69 2.21 -12.00 17.03
C GLU A 69 2.52 -10.57 17.49
N PRO A 70 2.97 -10.38 18.75
CA PRO A 70 3.36 -9.08 19.26
C PRO A 70 4.63 -8.59 18.56
N ILE A 71 4.61 -7.33 18.12
CA ILE A 71 5.73 -6.63 17.50
C ILE A 71 5.79 -5.16 17.98
N ASP A 72 6.92 -4.51 17.75
CA ASP A 72 7.01 -3.05 17.84
C ASP A 72 6.41 -2.42 16.56
N LEU A 73 5.13 -2.04 16.64
CA LEU A 73 4.40 -1.45 15.51
C LEU A 73 5.01 -0.13 15.05
N ASP A 74 5.54 0.68 15.98
CA ASP A 74 6.10 1.98 15.65
C ASP A 74 7.43 1.83 14.91
N ALA A 75 8.31 0.94 15.37
CA ALA A 75 9.58 0.67 14.69
C ALA A 75 9.40 0.08 13.28
N VAL A 76 8.45 -0.86 13.12
CA VAL A 76 8.18 -1.45 11.80
C VAL A 76 7.55 -0.42 10.85
N HIS A 77 6.59 0.37 11.35
CA HIS A 77 5.96 1.41 10.55
C HIS A 77 6.96 2.47 10.10
N GLU A 78 7.78 2.97 11.02
CA GLU A 78 8.83 3.96 10.71
C GLU A 78 9.76 3.46 9.61
N GLN A 79 10.28 2.23 9.73
CA GLN A 79 11.18 1.67 8.72
C GLN A 79 10.51 1.53 7.35
N LEU A 80 9.25 1.12 7.30
CA LEU A 80 8.51 1.01 6.02
C LEU A 80 8.24 2.38 5.40
N THR A 81 7.99 3.41 6.22
CA THR A 81 7.85 4.78 5.71
C THR A 81 9.18 5.35 5.20
N GLU A 82 10.31 5.01 5.83
CA GLU A 82 11.64 5.37 5.35
C GLU A 82 11.92 4.73 3.98
N VAL A 83 11.70 3.42 3.86
CA VAL A 83 11.82 2.68 2.59
C VAL A 83 10.93 3.31 1.52
N GLY A 84 9.66 3.54 1.85
CA GLY A 84 8.71 4.18 0.96
C GLY A 84 9.23 5.52 0.43
N LEU A 85 9.77 6.36 1.32
CA LEU A 85 10.28 7.68 0.98
C LEU A 85 11.53 7.61 0.10
N CYS A 86 12.57 6.89 0.53
CA CYS A 86 13.84 6.79 -0.18
C CYS A 86 13.67 6.30 -1.62
N TYR A 87 12.81 5.31 -1.84
CA TYR A 87 12.56 4.76 -3.18
C TYR A 87 11.54 5.56 -4.00
N SER A 88 10.78 6.47 -3.38
CA SER A 88 9.81 7.32 -4.10
C SER A 88 10.47 8.48 -4.86
N GLU A 89 11.62 8.95 -4.38
CA GLU A 89 12.35 10.07 -4.99
C GLU A 89 13.14 9.66 -6.23
N ASP A 90 13.32 8.35 -6.45
CA ASP A 90 13.95 7.81 -7.64
C ASP A 90 12.95 7.81 -8.82
N GLN A 91 13.42 8.05 -10.04
CA GLN A 91 12.58 7.99 -11.24
C GLN A 91 12.53 6.57 -11.85
N ASP A 92 13.16 5.59 -11.21
CA ASP A 92 13.13 4.19 -11.63
C ASP A 92 11.74 3.53 -11.35
N PRO A 93 11.04 3.04 -12.39
CA PRO A 93 9.78 2.32 -12.24
C PRO A 93 9.84 1.10 -11.31
N GLU A 94 10.96 0.38 -11.26
CA GLU A 94 11.09 -0.79 -10.36
C GLU A 94 11.15 -0.35 -8.89
N ARG A 95 11.80 0.78 -8.62
CA ARG A 95 11.88 1.40 -7.28
C ARG A 95 10.53 1.93 -6.82
N HIS A 96 9.70 2.43 -7.74
CA HIS A 96 8.32 2.81 -7.41
C HIS A 96 7.46 1.62 -6.96
N VAL A 97 7.69 0.40 -7.47
CA VAL A 97 6.97 -0.78 -6.97
C VAL A 97 7.34 -1.06 -5.52
N VAL A 98 8.63 -0.97 -5.18
CA VAL A 98 9.13 -1.14 -3.80
C VAL A 98 8.54 -0.07 -2.89
N SER A 99 8.66 1.20 -3.27
CA SER A 99 8.18 2.35 -2.51
C SER A 99 6.69 2.24 -2.17
N GLN A 100 5.85 2.05 -3.18
CA GLN A 100 4.40 1.97 -3.00
C GLN A 100 3.98 0.73 -2.21
N SER A 101 4.71 -0.38 -2.36
CA SER A 101 4.47 -1.59 -1.56
C SER A 101 4.80 -1.36 -0.08
N ALA A 102 5.89 -0.66 0.22
CA ALA A 102 6.26 -0.29 1.58
C ALA A 102 5.22 0.66 2.21
N TYR A 103 4.77 1.67 1.46
CA TYR A 103 3.69 2.56 1.88
C TYR A 103 2.35 1.86 2.12
N ALA A 104 1.95 0.94 1.24
CA ALA A 104 0.76 0.13 1.44
C ALA A 104 0.86 -0.71 2.73
N ALA A 105 2.03 -1.29 3.01
CA ALA A 105 2.27 -2.07 4.23
C ALA A 105 2.27 -1.20 5.49
N ALA A 106 2.87 0.00 5.44
CA ALA A 106 2.84 0.97 6.54
C ALA A 106 1.41 1.43 6.85
N ALA A 107 0.62 1.77 5.83
CA ALA A 107 -0.77 2.16 6.01
C ALA A 107 -1.64 1.01 6.55
N TRP A 108 -1.38 -0.23 6.13
CA TRP A 108 -2.02 -1.40 6.73
C TRP A 108 -1.69 -1.55 8.23
N LEU A 109 -0.44 -1.33 8.65
CA LEU A 109 -0.09 -1.33 10.08
C LEU A 109 -0.81 -0.24 10.86
N ARG A 110 -0.91 0.96 10.29
CA ARG A 110 -1.65 2.07 10.91
C ARG A 110 -3.12 1.73 11.11
N LEU A 111 -3.74 1.07 10.12
CA LEU A 111 -5.10 0.55 10.24
C LEU A 111 -5.22 -0.53 11.30
N LEU A 112 -4.28 -1.49 11.33
CA LEU A 112 -4.24 -2.55 12.34
C LEU A 112 -4.12 -1.98 13.76
N ALA A 113 -3.28 -0.97 13.94
CA ALA A 113 -3.03 -0.33 15.23
C ALA A 113 -4.20 0.53 15.72
N GLY A 114 -5.03 1.06 14.81
CA GLY A 114 -6.13 1.96 15.14
C GLY A 114 -5.69 3.31 15.72
N ARG A 115 -4.42 3.68 15.54
CA ARG A 115 -3.81 4.93 16.03
C ARG A 115 -2.75 5.44 15.06
N LYS A 116 -2.27 6.67 15.28
CA LYS A 116 -1.06 7.15 14.61
C LYS A 116 0.15 6.34 15.10
N LEU A 117 1.01 5.96 14.16
CA LEU A 117 2.29 5.29 14.40
C LEU A 117 3.43 6.27 14.11
N ARG A 118 4.59 6.08 14.73
CA ARG A 118 5.79 6.90 14.49
C ARG A 118 6.19 6.83 13.01
N THR A 119 6.46 7.98 12.41
CA THR A 119 7.03 8.11 11.07
C THR A 119 8.49 8.51 11.17
N THR A 120 9.24 8.36 10.08
CA THR A 120 10.58 8.91 9.98
C THR A 120 10.60 10.44 10.20
N ARG A 121 11.74 10.95 10.67
CA ARG A 121 11.99 12.39 10.89
C ARG A 121 11.74 13.25 9.64
N TYR A 122 11.86 12.66 8.45
CA TYR A 122 11.64 13.35 7.18
C TYR A 122 10.15 13.58 6.87
N LEU A 123 9.27 12.83 7.52
CA LEU A 123 7.82 12.96 7.46
C LEU A 123 7.26 13.57 8.76
N GLU A 124 8.07 14.36 9.49
CA GLU A 124 7.63 15.12 10.68
C GLU A 124 6.72 16.30 10.29
N GLY A 125 5.52 15.96 9.82
CA GLY A 125 4.39 16.84 9.56
C GLY A 125 3.08 16.13 9.91
N GLU A 126 2.01 16.88 10.20
CA GLU A 126 0.71 16.26 10.51
C GLU A 126 0.00 15.66 9.28
N ASP A 127 0.47 15.94 8.05
CA ASP A 127 -0.33 15.83 6.83
C ASP A 127 0.15 14.83 5.76
N GLU A 128 1.30 14.17 5.91
CA GLU A 128 1.78 13.25 4.85
C GLU A 128 1.38 11.80 5.17
N ASP A 129 0.12 11.47 4.86
CA ASP A 129 -0.28 10.07 4.70
C ASP A 129 0.43 9.50 3.45
N PRO A 130 1.24 8.45 3.58
CA PRO A 130 1.95 7.89 2.43
C PRO A 130 1.03 7.30 1.36
N VAL A 131 -0.26 7.11 1.67
CA VAL A 131 -1.24 6.60 0.71
C VAL A 131 -2.10 7.74 0.17
N PRO A 132 -2.25 7.88 -1.16
CA PRO A 132 -3.05 8.91 -1.79
C PRO A 132 -4.50 8.97 -1.27
N PRO A 133 -5.08 10.18 -1.09
CA PRO A 133 -6.34 10.36 -0.38
C PRO A 133 -7.60 10.18 -1.26
N PHE A 134 -7.45 9.72 -2.51
CA PHE A 134 -8.48 9.82 -3.55
C PHE A 134 -9.57 8.72 -3.49
N ALA A 135 -9.36 7.65 -2.74
CA ALA A 135 -10.37 6.61 -2.54
C ALA A 135 -11.20 6.82 -1.25
N PRO A 136 -12.44 6.27 -1.18
CA PRO A 136 -13.44 6.64 -0.17
C PRO A 136 -13.08 6.33 1.29
N SER A 137 -12.32 5.26 1.53
CA SER A 137 -11.87 4.87 2.87
C SER A 137 -10.39 4.50 2.87
N ALA A 138 -9.78 4.49 4.05
CA ALA A 138 -8.38 4.09 4.20
C ALA A 138 -8.09 2.65 3.74
N PHE A 139 -9.07 1.73 3.81
CA PHE A 139 -8.94 0.39 3.21
C PHE A 139 -8.81 0.51 1.69
N THR A 140 -9.76 1.23 1.07
CA THR A 140 -9.85 1.32 -0.39
C THR A 140 -8.74 2.19 -0.98
N ARG A 141 -8.18 3.13 -0.22
CA ARG A 141 -6.96 3.89 -0.59
C ARG A 141 -5.75 2.97 -0.77
N ILE A 142 -5.59 2.00 0.13
CA ILE A 142 -4.52 1.00 0.01
C ILE A 142 -4.79 0.11 -1.21
N VAL A 143 -6.04 -0.32 -1.43
CA VAL A 143 -6.40 -1.12 -2.62
C VAL A 143 -6.15 -0.35 -3.91
N ASP A 144 -6.49 0.94 -3.97
CA ASP A 144 -6.24 1.83 -5.11
C ASP A 144 -4.74 1.90 -5.40
N LEU A 145 -3.91 2.22 -4.39
CA LEU A 145 -2.45 2.23 -4.50
C LEU A 145 -1.90 0.90 -5.03
N LEU A 146 -2.41 -0.23 -4.53
CA LEU A 146 -2.01 -1.56 -4.96
C LEU A 146 -2.41 -1.88 -6.41
N ALA A 147 -3.49 -1.30 -6.93
CA ALA A 147 -3.91 -1.53 -8.32
C ALA A 147 -2.87 -0.99 -9.30
N TRP A 148 -2.43 0.24 -9.05
CA TRP A 148 -1.34 0.88 -9.80
C TRP A 148 -0.02 0.12 -9.63
N THR A 149 0.34 -0.18 -8.39
CA THR A 149 1.56 -0.93 -8.05
C THR A 149 1.62 -2.28 -8.77
N ARG A 150 0.55 -3.08 -8.72
CA ARG A 150 0.47 -4.40 -9.39
C ARG A 150 0.40 -4.31 -10.91
N SER A 151 0.03 -3.16 -11.46
CA SER A 151 0.13 -2.90 -12.90
C SER A 151 1.53 -2.44 -13.34
N ASN A 152 2.49 -2.40 -12.41
CA ASN A 152 3.86 -1.94 -12.63
C ASN A 152 3.93 -0.47 -13.08
N GLN A 153 3.07 0.35 -12.47
CA GLN A 153 2.97 1.78 -12.72
C GLN A 153 3.17 2.56 -11.43
N VAL A 154 3.66 3.78 -11.56
CA VAL A 154 3.58 4.79 -10.50
C VAL A 154 2.11 5.13 -10.30
N TYR A 155 1.72 5.32 -9.06
CA TYR A 155 0.38 5.77 -8.72
C TYR A 155 0.12 7.11 -9.38
N VAL A 156 -1.04 7.20 -10.00
CA VAL A 156 -1.61 8.44 -10.48
C VAL A 156 -3.10 8.39 -10.19
N HIS A 157 -3.70 9.55 -9.94
CA HIS A 157 -5.15 9.62 -9.81
C HIS A 157 -5.80 9.19 -11.14
N TRP A 158 -6.84 8.36 -11.07
CA TRP A 158 -7.44 7.77 -12.27
C TRP A 158 -8.02 8.81 -13.26
N GLU A 159 -8.47 9.98 -12.78
CA GLU A 159 -8.88 11.09 -13.67
C GLU A 159 -7.70 11.68 -14.44
N ASP A 160 -6.53 11.77 -13.82
CA ASP A 160 -5.32 12.25 -14.47
C ASP A 160 -4.83 11.22 -15.50
N ALA A 161 -4.93 9.92 -15.21
CA ALA A 161 -4.62 8.87 -16.17
C ALA A 161 -5.52 8.89 -17.42
N LEU A 162 -6.78 9.33 -17.28
CA LEU A 162 -7.65 9.57 -18.44
C LEU A 162 -7.15 10.73 -19.31
N THR A 163 -6.55 11.75 -18.67
CA THR A 163 -6.02 12.93 -19.35
C THR A 163 -4.67 12.63 -20.02
N TYR A 164 -3.84 11.79 -19.40
CA TYR A 164 -2.48 11.45 -19.84
C TYR A 164 -2.36 9.98 -20.26
N SER A 165 -3.27 9.51 -21.13
CA SER A 165 -3.33 8.10 -21.56
C SER A 165 -2.10 7.59 -22.34
N GLU A 166 -1.20 8.47 -22.77
CA GLU A 166 0.08 8.11 -23.39
C GLU A 166 1.15 7.72 -22.34
N GLU A 167 0.97 8.17 -21.10
CA GLU A 167 1.91 7.98 -19.98
C GLU A 167 1.41 6.93 -18.99
N PHE A 168 0.09 6.73 -18.89
CA PHE A 168 -0.53 5.82 -17.93
C PHE A 168 -1.55 4.87 -18.58
N ASP A 169 -1.45 3.59 -18.23
CA ASP A 169 -2.33 2.51 -18.64
C ASP A 169 -3.42 2.27 -17.58
N LEU A 170 -4.45 3.12 -17.59
CA LEU A 170 -5.64 2.94 -16.76
C LEU A 170 -6.35 1.58 -16.99
N PRO A 171 -6.45 1.04 -18.22
CA PRO A 171 -6.97 -0.31 -18.43
C PRO A 171 -6.21 -1.40 -17.65
N ALA A 172 -4.88 -1.33 -17.57
CA ALA A 172 -4.08 -2.26 -16.78
C ALA A 172 -4.35 -2.13 -15.27
N ALA A 173 -4.39 -0.90 -14.74
CA ALA A 173 -4.76 -0.67 -13.34
C ALA A 173 -6.19 -1.15 -13.04
N THR A 174 -7.14 -0.91 -13.94
CA THR A 174 -8.52 -1.40 -13.85
C THR A 174 -8.59 -2.92 -13.83
N HIS A 175 -7.79 -3.59 -14.66
CA HIS A 175 -7.70 -5.05 -14.66
C HIS A 175 -7.18 -5.59 -13.32
N GLN A 176 -6.15 -4.96 -12.75
CA GLN A 176 -5.63 -5.33 -11.43
C GLN A 176 -6.67 -5.09 -10.33
N LEU A 177 -7.36 -3.95 -10.35
CA LEU A 177 -8.43 -3.65 -9.40
C LEU A 177 -9.57 -4.70 -9.46
N ARG A 178 -9.96 -5.14 -10.66
CA ARG A 178 -10.96 -6.22 -10.85
C ARG A 178 -10.48 -7.55 -10.30
N THR A 179 -9.19 -7.84 -10.46
CA THR A 179 -8.57 -9.07 -9.95
C THR A 179 -8.54 -9.05 -8.43
N MET A 180 -8.09 -7.95 -7.82
CA MET A 180 -8.09 -7.77 -6.37
C MET A 180 -9.50 -7.82 -5.78
N HIS A 181 -10.50 -7.23 -6.43
CA HIS A 181 -11.91 -7.36 -6.02
C HIS A 181 -12.32 -8.83 -5.90
N ARG A 182 -11.93 -9.69 -6.85
CA ARG A 182 -12.19 -11.14 -6.76
C ARG A 182 -11.40 -11.81 -5.64
N GLU A 183 -10.14 -11.43 -5.42
CA GLU A 183 -9.31 -11.96 -4.34
C GLU A 183 -9.87 -11.65 -2.94
N VAL A 184 -10.39 -10.43 -2.74
CA VAL A 184 -10.94 -10.04 -1.42
C VAL A 184 -12.34 -10.59 -1.17
N THR A 185 -13.10 -10.90 -2.23
CA THR A 185 -14.48 -11.42 -2.13
C THR A 185 -14.60 -12.94 -2.16
N ALA A 186 -13.55 -13.66 -2.58
CA ALA A 186 -13.51 -15.13 -2.62
C ALA A 186 -13.49 -15.78 -1.22
#